data_AF-A0A950JLX0-F1
#
_entry.id   AF-A0A950JLX0-F1
#
_cell.length_a   1.000
_cell.length_b   1.000
_cell.length_c   1.000
_cell.angle_alpha   90.00
_cell.angle_beta   90.00
_cell.angle_gamma   90.00
#
_symmetry.space_group_name_H-M   'P 1'
#
loop_
_entity.id
_entity.type
_entity.pdbx_description
1 polymer ?
#
loop_
_entity_poly.entity_id
_entity_poly.type
_entity_poly.pdbx_seq_one_letter_code
_entity_poly.pdbx_strand_id
1 'polypeptide(L)'
;MSRTHAKLAVSVGVIGLLSAVPAAAQAPFTFSTGSPDGKIATASRPDVGAPFEIESADDFVLTHSTSITSATFTGLIPAGATATQVVVEIYRVFPALSDTTRTSFPVLPFSTTQVPARQNSPSDVELDGRDSTVSGDLTFSITKLADSFPAANSVQPGGIHPIPDFHTGGDGPVSGEEVEFDVTFTKPFTLPADHYFFVPQVELSDGNFLWLSAPKPITGGTGPFTGDLQSWTRDEMLDPDWLRVGTDIVGTGLDRPVAPTFNESFSLSGSVIPEPSTWAMMLIGFAGLGFAGYRRARKAGAASA
;
A
#
# COMPACT_ATOMS: atom_id res chain seq x y z
N MET A 1 82.45 2.58 -8.96
CA MET A 1 81.75 3.57 -9.80
C MET A 1 80.26 3.28 -9.76
N SER A 2 79.52 4.18 -9.13
CA SER A 2 78.09 4.08 -8.83
C SER A 2 77.23 4.30 -10.09
N ARG A 3 76.18 3.50 -10.28
CA ARG A 3 75.05 3.83 -11.16
C ARG A 3 73.79 3.98 -10.31
N THR A 4 73.46 5.24 -10.06
CA THR A 4 72.16 5.73 -9.60
C THR A 4 71.02 5.23 -10.49
N HIS A 5 69.96 4.70 -9.87
CA HIS A 5 68.62 4.66 -10.47
C HIS A 5 67.67 5.42 -9.54
N ALA A 6 67.27 6.61 -9.97
CA ALA A 6 66.18 7.35 -9.35
C ALA A 6 64.89 6.58 -9.59
N LYS A 7 64.32 5.99 -8.53
CA LYS A 7 62.95 5.49 -8.58
C LYS A 7 62.02 6.70 -8.54
N LEU A 8 61.40 6.95 -9.69
CA LEU A 8 60.31 7.89 -9.91
C LEU A 8 59.19 7.60 -8.89
N ALA A 9 59.08 8.44 -7.86
CA ALA A 9 57.94 8.44 -6.96
C ALA A 9 56.73 8.99 -7.73
N VAL A 10 56.00 8.10 -8.41
CA VAL A 10 54.68 8.45 -8.96
C VAL A 10 53.67 8.28 -7.83
N SER A 11 53.18 9.42 -7.40
CA SER A 11 52.18 9.66 -6.36
C SER A 11 51.00 8.68 -6.40
N VAL A 12 50.85 7.85 -5.36
CA VAL A 12 49.62 7.12 -5.02
C VAL A 12 48.61 8.08 -4.34
N GLY A 13 48.60 9.34 -4.77
CA GLY A 13 47.93 10.44 -4.07
C GLY A 13 46.53 10.79 -4.56
N VAL A 14 45.79 9.86 -5.16
CA VAL A 14 44.43 10.15 -5.68
C VAL A 14 43.35 9.15 -5.23
N ILE A 15 43.68 8.03 -4.59
CA ILE A 15 42.65 7.09 -4.10
C ILE A 15 41.99 7.57 -2.79
N GLY A 16 42.57 8.56 -2.09
CA GLY A 16 42.06 9.06 -0.81
C GLY A 16 41.00 10.17 -0.87
N LEU A 17 40.45 10.49 -2.06
CA LEU A 17 39.51 11.60 -2.24
C LEU A 17 38.21 11.21 -2.98
N LEU A 18 37.83 9.92 -2.92
CA LEU A 18 36.40 9.58 -2.93
C LEU A 18 35.84 10.08 -1.60
N SER A 19 35.61 11.40 -1.55
CA SER A 19 34.67 12.01 -0.62
C SER A 19 33.43 11.12 -0.65
N ALA A 20 33.01 10.65 0.53
CA ALA A 20 31.78 9.89 0.68
C ALA A 20 30.71 10.63 -0.13
N VAL A 21 30.32 10.06 -1.26
CA VAL A 21 29.19 10.57 -2.02
C VAL A 21 28.06 10.46 -1.01
N PRO A 22 27.41 11.56 -0.59
CA PRO A 22 26.30 11.45 0.34
C PRO A 22 25.35 10.43 -0.28
N ALA A 23 24.97 9.39 0.47
CA ALA A 23 23.92 8.49 0.03
C ALA A 23 22.78 9.39 -0.45
N ALA A 24 22.44 9.31 -1.73
CA ALA A 24 21.41 10.17 -2.29
C ALA A 24 20.18 10.00 -1.40
N ALA A 25 19.74 11.08 -0.77
CA ALA A 25 18.58 11.03 0.10
C ALA A 25 17.43 10.43 -0.71
N GLN A 26 16.88 9.31 -0.24
CA GLN A 26 15.76 8.68 -0.91
C GLN A 26 14.60 9.69 -0.95
N ALA A 27 14.00 9.88 -2.12
CA ALA A 27 12.87 10.80 -2.23
C ALA A 27 11.72 10.29 -1.36
N PRO A 28 11.06 11.14 -0.55
CA PRO A 28 9.93 10.72 0.25
C PRO A 28 8.78 10.29 -0.65
N PHE A 29 8.04 9.26 -0.21
CA PHE A 29 6.79 8.82 -0.79
C PHE A 29 5.67 9.08 0.21
N THR A 30 4.54 9.62 -0.28
CA THR A 30 3.31 9.82 0.48
C THR A 30 2.11 9.54 -0.40
N PHE A 31 1.10 8.87 0.13
CA PHE A 31 -0.21 8.64 -0.49
C PHE A 31 -1.30 8.85 0.57
N SER A 32 -2.45 9.44 0.20
CA SER A 32 -3.60 9.54 1.10
C SER A 32 -4.91 9.74 0.35
N THR A 33 -5.95 9.02 0.75
CA THR A 33 -7.33 9.16 0.26
C THR A 33 -8.12 10.27 0.95
N GLY A 34 -7.60 10.83 2.04
CA GLY A 34 -8.24 11.88 2.84
C GLY A 34 -8.97 11.35 4.07
N SER A 35 -9.69 12.23 4.76
CA SER A 35 -10.40 11.93 6.01
C SER A 35 -11.74 11.21 5.77
N PRO A 36 -12.30 10.54 6.80
CA PRO A 36 -13.60 9.89 6.70
C PRO A 36 -14.73 10.81 6.23
N ASP A 37 -15.61 10.28 5.38
CA ASP A 37 -16.79 10.99 4.86
C ASP A 37 -18.13 10.47 5.42
N GLY A 38 -18.09 9.41 6.24
CA GLY A 38 -19.25 8.82 6.91
C GLY A 38 -20.27 8.19 5.98
N LYS A 39 -19.90 7.81 4.75
CA LYS A 39 -20.85 7.17 3.82
C LYS A 39 -20.98 5.67 4.05
N ILE A 40 -19.88 4.96 4.29
CA ILE A 40 -19.89 3.54 4.60
C ILE A 40 -18.80 3.18 5.62
N ALA A 41 -19.04 2.12 6.39
CA ALA A 41 -18.04 1.50 7.25
C ALA A 41 -18.02 -0.02 7.02
N THR A 42 -16.86 -0.59 6.69
CA THR A 42 -16.74 -2.01 6.33
C THR A 42 -15.91 -2.80 7.33
N ALA A 43 -16.38 -3.97 7.73
CA ALA A 43 -15.69 -4.80 8.70
C ALA A 43 -14.34 -5.29 8.15
N SER A 44 -13.32 -5.28 9.02
CA SER A 44 -12.01 -5.87 8.70
C SER A 44 -11.31 -6.36 9.96
N ARG A 45 -11.04 -7.66 10.04
CA ARG A 45 -10.48 -8.34 11.23
C ARG A 45 -9.76 -9.65 10.83
N PRO A 46 -8.72 -10.06 11.56
CA PRO A 46 -8.04 -11.35 11.32
C PRO A 46 -8.87 -12.54 11.79
N ASP A 47 -8.50 -13.75 11.34
CA ASP A 47 -8.96 -15.03 11.89
C ASP A 47 -8.30 -15.36 13.25
N VAL A 48 -8.33 -14.40 14.19
CA VAL A 48 -7.77 -14.59 15.54
C VAL A 48 -8.73 -14.01 16.55
N GLY A 49 -9.40 -14.85 17.34
CA GLY A 49 -10.34 -14.41 18.38
C GLY A 49 -11.78 -14.20 17.88
N ALA A 50 -11.95 -14.00 16.57
CA ALA A 50 -13.24 -13.95 15.89
C ALA A 50 -13.65 -15.31 15.26
N PRO A 51 -14.91 -15.48 14.81
CA PRO A 51 -15.36 -16.73 14.20
C PRO A 51 -14.80 -17.03 12.80
N PHE A 52 -14.34 -16.01 12.07
CA PHE A 52 -13.77 -16.07 10.71
C PHE A 52 -13.16 -14.71 10.32
N GLU A 53 -12.20 -14.74 9.39
CA GLU A 53 -11.56 -13.56 8.78
C GLU A 53 -12.54 -12.73 7.93
N ILE A 54 -12.40 -11.41 7.99
CA ILE A 54 -13.08 -10.49 7.07
C ILE A 54 -12.07 -9.45 6.65
N GLU A 55 -12.03 -9.16 5.36
CA GLU A 55 -11.10 -8.20 4.79
C GLU A 55 -11.82 -7.10 4.05
N SER A 56 -11.32 -5.88 4.19
CA SER A 56 -11.67 -4.74 3.37
C SER A 56 -10.41 -4.14 2.75
N ALA A 57 -10.48 -3.79 1.46
CA ALA A 57 -9.33 -3.44 0.65
C ALA A 57 -9.60 -2.17 -0.16
N ASP A 58 -8.61 -1.27 -0.23
CA ASP A 58 -8.63 -0.11 -1.12
C ASP A 58 -7.27 0.14 -1.78
N ASP A 59 -7.27 0.79 -2.94
CA ASP A 59 -6.12 0.79 -3.84
C ASP A 59 -5.18 1.99 -3.72
N PHE A 60 -3.92 1.75 -4.07
CA PHE A 60 -2.92 2.78 -4.27
C PHE A 60 -1.97 2.39 -5.42
N VAL A 61 -1.33 3.40 -6.02
CA VAL A 61 -0.42 3.20 -7.15
C VAL A 61 0.98 3.69 -6.80
N LEU A 62 1.97 2.88 -7.13
CA LEU A 62 3.39 3.21 -7.06
C LEU A 62 3.97 3.38 -8.47
N THR A 63 4.55 4.54 -8.75
CA THR A 63 5.23 4.78 -10.04
C THR A 63 6.71 4.41 -10.02
N HIS A 64 7.26 4.07 -8.86
CA HIS A 64 8.64 3.64 -8.64
C HIS A 64 8.68 2.57 -7.55
N SER A 65 9.74 1.77 -7.53
CA SER A 65 10.01 0.90 -6.38
C SER A 65 10.06 1.71 -5.10
N THR A 66 9.31 1.31 -4.08
CA THR A 66 9.08 2.09 -2.86
C THR A 66 9.23 1.19 -1.64
N SER A 67 9.89 1.72 -0.60
CA SER A 67 9.93 1.16 0.74
C SER A 67 8.87 1.87 1.58
N ILE A 68 7.74 1.20 1.85
CA ILE A 68 6.67 1.74 2.70
C ILE A 68 6.99 1.43 4.15
N THR A 69 7.04 2.47 4.98
CA THR A 69 7.50 2.41 6.37
C THR A 69 6.41 2.70 7.39
N SER A 70 5.32 3.34 6.98
CA SER A 70 4.18 3.59 7.86
C SER A 70 2.88 3.73 7.09
N ALA A 71 1.78 3.56 7.81
CA ALA A 71 0.42 3.78 7.33
C ALA A 71 -0.42 4.46 8.42
N THR A 72 -1.46 5.18 8.00
CA THR A 72 -2.58 5.51 8.90
C THR A 72 -3.87 5.03 8.29
N PHE A 73 -4.85 4.65 9.11
CA PHE A 73 -6.21 4.37 8.67
C PHE A 73 -7.21 4.69 9.77
N THR A 74 -8.43 5.08 9.37
CA THR A 74 -9.43 5.60 10.31
C THR A 74 -10.68 4.74 10.28
N GLY A 75 -11.21 4.36 11.43
CA GLY A 75 -12.43 3.56 11.49
C GLY A 75 -13.18 3.71 12.79
N LEU A 76 -14.24 2.91 12.92
CA LEU A 76 -15.08 2.84 14.11
C LEU A 76 -14.70 1.63 14.95
N ILE A 77 -14.66 1.83 16.26
CA ILE A 77 -14.64 0.75 17.26
C ILE A 77 -15.80 0.92 18.25
N PRO A 78 -16.29 -0.16 18.89
CA PRO A 78 -17.26 -0.05 19.98
C PRO A 78 -16.71 0.79 21.13
N ALA A 79 -17.60 1.51 21.83
CA ALA A 79 -17.19 2.36 22.93
C ALA A 79 -16.46 1.58 24.04
N GLY A 80 -15.25 2.00 24.38
CA GLY A 80 -14.40 1.34 25.38
C GLY A 80 -13.72 0.04 24.91
N ALA A 81 -13.91 -0.40 23.67
CA ALA A 81 -13.12 -1.50 23.11
C ALA A 81 -11.65 -1.08 22.91
N THR A 82 -10.74 -2.04 22.97
CA THR A 82 -9.31 -1.82 22.71
C THR A 82 -8.85 -2.73 21.58
N ALA A 83 -7.99 -2.26 20.69
CA ALA A 83 -7.36 -3.15 19.71
C ALA A 83 -6.27 -3.99 20.36
N THR A 84 -6.31 -5.29 20.11
CA THR A 84 -5.37 -6.29 20.63
C THR A 84 -4.35 -6.72 19.59
N GLN A 85 -4.70 -6.61 18.30
CA GLN A 85 -3.84 -6.94 17.17
C GLN A 85 -4.21 -6.09 15.96
N VAL A 86 -3.19 -5.68 15.20
CA VAL A 86 -3.31 -5.08 13.87
C VAL A 86 -2.52 -5.93 12.89
N VAL A 87 -3.17 -6.32 11.79
CA VAL A 87 -2.56 -6.96 10.63
C VAL A 87 -2.70 -6.01 9.45
N VAL A 88 -1.66 -5.94 8.61
CA VAL A 88 -1.70 -5.21 7.35
C VAL A 88 -1.20 -6.12 6.26
N GLU A 89 -2.01 -6.28 5.21
CA GLU A 89 -1.66 -7.04 4.03
C GLU A 89 -1.65 -6.17 2.78
N ILE A 90 -0.85 -6.59 1.80
CA ILE A 90 -0.76 -5.98 0.48
C ILE A 90 -1.16 -7.01 -0.56
N TYR A 91 -2.12 -6.67 -1.40
CA TYR A 91 -2.53 -7.49 -2.54
C TYR A 91 -2.16 -6.80 -3.86
N ARG A 92 -2.05 -7.59 -4.93
CA ARG A 92 -1.93 -7.05 -6.29
C ARG A 92 -3.29 -6.98 -6.95
N VAL A 93 -3.39 -6.24 -8.04
CA VAL A 93 -4.59 -6.25 -8.88
C VAL A 93 -4.68 -7.57 -9.67
N PHE A 94 -5.85 -8.21 -9.65
CA PHE A 94 -6.18 -9.38 -10.49
C PHE A 94 -5.84 -9.08 -11.97
N PRO A 95 -5.23 -10.01 -12.72
CA PRO A 95 -5.05 -11.44 -12.45
C PRO A 95 -3.71 -11.81 -11.81
N ALA A 96 -2.92 -10.86 -11.31
CA ALA A 96 -1.68 -11.19 -10.62
C ALA A 96 -1.99 -12.08 -9.40
N LEU A 97 -1.13 -13.07 -9.12
CA LEU A 97 -1.27 -13.98 -7.97
C LEU A 97 -2.67 -14.62 -7.84
N SER A 98 -3.32 -14.92 -8.98
CA SER A 98 -4.68 -15.47 -9.00
C SER A 98 -4.77 -16.72 -9.87
N ASP A 99 -5.60 -17.68 -9.47
CA ASP A 99 -5.98 -18.82 -10.29
C ASP A 99 -7.06 -18.41 -11.29
N THR A 100 -6.61 -17.93 -12.46
CA THR A 100 -7.53 -17.52 -13.52
C THR A 100 -8.41 -18.65 -14.05
N THR A 101 -8.07 -19.92 -13.80
CA THR A 101 -8.87 -21.07 -14.31
C THR A 101 -10.22 -21.21 -13.64
N ARG A 102 -10.40 -20.61 -12.46
CA ARG A 102 -11.68 -20.50 -11.75
C ARG A 102 -12.58 -19.37 -12.26
N THR A 103 -12.04 -18.50 -13.12
CA THR A 103 -12.71 -17.28 -13.59
C THR A 103 -13.08 -17.39 -15.07
N SER A 104 -13.97 -16.51 -15.53
CA SER A 104 -14.24 -16.34 -16.97
C SER A 104 -13.16 -15.56 -17.72
N PHE A 105 -12.00 -15.26 -17.09
CA PHE A 105 -10.87 -14.58 -17.74
C PHE A 105 -10.40 -15.32 -19.01
N PRO A 106 -10.08 -14.61 -20.11
CA PRO A 106 -10.04 -13.15 -20.26
C PRO A 106 -11.34 -12.53 -20.83
N VAL A 107 -12.49 -13.17 -20.63
CA VAL A 107 -13.79 -12.62 -21.06
C VAL A 107 -14.43 -11.84 -19.91
N LEU A 108 -14.60 -10.53 -20.10
CA LEU A 108 -15.25 -9.68 -19.10
C LEU A 108 -16.68 -10.15 -18.81
N PRO A 109 -17.11 -10.12 -17.53
CA PRO A 109 -16.50 -9.41 -16.39
C PRO A 109 -15.49 -10.20 -15.51
N PHE A 110 -14.89 -11.29 -15.99
CA PHE A 110 -14.01 -12.19 -15.20
C PHE A 110 -14.71 -12.76 -13.95
N SER A 111 -16.02 -13.02 -14.04
CA SER A 111 -16.83 -13.63 -12.99
C SER A 111 -16.33 -15.02 -12.57
N THR A 112 -16.74 -15.45 -11.37
CA THR A 112 -16.63 -16.85 -10.91
C THR A 112 -18.02 -17.44 -10.69
N THR A 113 -18.11 -18.62 -10.08
CA THR A 113 -19.39 -19.15 -9.58
C THR A 113 -19.91 -18.37 -8.37
N GLN A 114 -19.06 -17.62 -7.68
CA GLN A 114 -19.39 -16.92 -6.43
C GLN A 114 -19.59 -15.42 -6.62
N VAL A 115 -18.86 -14.78 -7.55
CA VAL A 115 -18.91 -13.32 -7.71
C VAL A 115 -19.16 -12.87 -9.14
N PRO A 116 -19.86 -11.73 -9.32
CA PRO A 116 -20.26 -11.26 -10.65
C PRO A 116 -19.09 -10.70 -11.47
N ALA A 117 -17.99 -10.26 -10.84
CA ALA A 117 -16.84 -9.71 -11.53
C ALA A 117 -15.56 -9.80 -10.68
N ARG A 118 -14.41 -10.02 -11.33
CA ARG A 118 -13.07 -9.91 -10.73
C ARG A 118 -12.20 -8.85 -11.42
N GLN A 119 -12.73 -8.16 -12.43
CA GLN A 119 -11.99 -7.09 -13.10
C GLN A 119 -11.59 -6.01 -12.07
N ASN A 120 -10.28 -5.77 -11.95
CA ASN A 120 -9.68 -4.82 -11.03
C ASN A 120 -9.92 -5.14 -9.53
N SER A 121 -10.20 -6.40 -9.17
CA SER A 121 -10.25 -6.81 -7.76
C SER A 121 -8.85 -7.01 -7.19
N PRO A 122 -8.72 -7.16 -5.87
CA PRO A 122 -7.54 -7.79 -5.29
C PRO A 122 -7.32 -9.23 -5.83
N SER A 123 -6.08 -9.69 -5.72
CA SER A 123 -5.63 -11.02 -6.10
C SER A 123 -6.19 -12.12 -5.18
N ASP A 124 -6.10 -13.37 -5.61
CA ASP A 124 -6.52 -14.51 -4.76
C ASP A 124 -5.61 -14.73 -3.55
N VAL A 125 -4.33 -14.36 -3.68
CA VAL A 125 -3.31 -14.55 -2.65
C VAL A 125 -2.68 -13.21 -2.31
N GLU A 126 -2.42 -12.97 -1.03
CA GLU A 126 -1.68 -11.83 -0.54
C GLU A 126 -0.25 -11.82 -1.10
N LEU A 127 0.29 -10.63 -1.38
CA LEU A 127 1.67 -10.49 -1.81
C LEU A 127 2.64 -10.53 -0.62
N ASP A 128 2.30 -9.83 0.46
CA ASP A 128 3.11 -9.69 1.68
C ASP A 128 2.22 -9.16 2.81
N GLY A 129 2.55 -9.51 4.06
CA GLY A 129 1.77 -9.13 5.25
C GLY A 129 2.64 -8.79 6.46
N ARG A 130 2.10 -8.01 7.41
CA ARG A 130 2.75 -7.65 8.68
C ARG A 130 1.75 -7.76 9.81
N ASP A 131 2.19 -8.34 10.92
CA ASP A 131 1.35 -8.57 12.09
C ASP A 131 1.99 -8.00 13.36
N SER A 132 1.24 -7.20 14.11
CA SER A 132 1.66 -6.65 15.40
C SER A 132 2.08 -7.69 16.45
N THR A 133 1.59 -8.93 16.33
CA THR A 133 1.96 -10.03 17.25
C THR A 133 3.30 -10.66 16.89
N VAL A 134 3.79 -10.41 15.66
CA VAL A 134 5.09 -10.89 15.18
C VAL A 134 6.16 -9.86 15.49
N SER A 135 7.10 -10.24 16.36
CA SER A 135 8.19 -9.37 16.78
C SER A 135 9.00 -8.86 15.59
N GLY A 136 9.02 -7.54 15.41
CA GLY A 136 9.77 -6.86 14.36
C GLY A 136 9.01 -6.62 13.05
N ASP A 137 7.75 -7.05 12.94
CA ASP A 137 6.95 -6.78 11.74
C ASP A 137 6.37 -5.36 11.77
N LEU A 138 5.51 -5.05 12.74
CA LEU A 138 4.95 -3.72 12.92
C LEU A 138 4.71 -3.37 14.39
N THR A 139 4.58 -2.07 14.66
CA THR A 139 4.00 -1.52 15.90
C THR A 139 2.88 -0.56 15.54
N PHE A 140 1.97 -0.29 16.47
CA PHE A 140 0.89 0.66 16.24
C PHE A 140 0.55 1.48 17.49
N SER A 141 -0.07 2.64 17.28
CA SER A 141 -0.77 3.42 18.30
C SER A 141 -2.15 3.80 17.79
N ILE A 142 -3.04 4.17 18.72
CA ILE A 142 -4.42 4.54 18.40
C ILE A 142 -4.69 5.92 18.99
N THR A 143 -5.23 6.80 18.17
CA THR A 143 -5.71 8.12 18.58
C THR A 143 -7.21 8.17 18.43
N LYS A 144 -7.94 8.40 19.54
CA LYS A 144 -9.38 8.67 19.46
C LYS A 144 -9.62 10.08 18.92
N LEU A 145 -10.39 10.17 17.85
CA LEU A 145 -10.75 11.41 17.17
C LEU A 145 -12.09 11.95 17.65
N ALA A 146 -13.08 11.07 17.86
CA ALA A 146 -14.41 11.43 18.34
C ALA A 146 -15.03 10.31 19.20
N ASP A 147 -15.84 10.69 20.20
CA ASP A 147 -16.59 9.74 21.02
C ASP A 147 -17.70 9.03 20.25
N SER A 148 -18.17 9.64 19.16
CA SER A 148 -19.17 9.04 18.27
C SER A 148 -19.07 9.66 16.88
N PHE A 149 -18.90 8.81 15.87
CA PHE A 149 -18.94 9.18 14.47
C PHE A 149 -19.91 8.25 13.71
N PRO A 150 -20.81 8.79 12.87
CA PRO A 150 -21.78 7.99 12.13
C PRO A 150 -21.24 7.54 10.75
N ALA A 151 -21.64 6.35 10.32
CA ALA A 151 -21.62 5.94 8.91
C ALA A 151 -23.04 5.65 8.42
N ALA A 152 -23.39 6.18 7.25
CA ALA A 152 -24.75 6.08 6.70
C ALA A 152 -25.15 4.65 6.31
N ASN A 153 -24.16 3.78 6.04
CA ASN A 153 -24.34 2.36 5.81
C ASN A 153 -23.13 1.59 6.33
N SER A 154 -23.21 0.26 6.31
CA SER A 154 -22.11 -0.61 6.70
C SER A 154 -22.08 -1.91 5.90
N VAL A 155 -20.94 -2.60 5.93
CA VAL A 155 -20.83 -4.03 5.62
C VAL A 155 -20.24 -4.71 6.86
N GLN A 156 -21.04 -5.55 7.50
CA GLN A 156 -20.75 -6.20 8.78
C GLN A 156 -20.61 -7.72 8.61
N PRO A 157 -20.09 -8.45 9.64
CA PRO A 157 -20.04 -9.91 9.58
C PRO A 157 -21.40 -10.52 9.25
N GLY A 158 -21.45 -11.35 8.20
CA GLY A 158 -22.68 -11.95 7.68
C GLY A 158 -23.39 -11.13 6.60
N GLY A 159 -22.87 -9.96 6.22
CA GLY A 159 -23.37 -9.09 5.15
C GLY A 159 -22.76 -9.34 3.76
N ILE A 160 -21.79 -10.27 3.65
CA ILE A 160 -21.10 -10.65 2.40
C ILE A 160 -21.66 -11.99 1.92
N HIS A 161 -22.27 -12.00 0.73
CA HIS A 161 -23.00 -13.17 0.21
C HIS A 161 -22.52 -13.46 -1.22
N PRO A 162 -22.37 -14.73 -1.64
CA PRO A 162 -22.06 -15.06 -3.02
C PRO A 162 -23.29 -14.86 -3.94
N ILE A 163 -23.11 -15.07 -5.24
CA ILE A 163 -24.21 -15.23 -6.20
C ILE A 163 -25.23 -16.28 -5.68
N PRO A 164 -26.54 -16.00 -5.76
CA PRO A 164 -27.17 -14.83 -6.41
C PRO A 164 -27.43 -13.64 -5.48
N ASP A 165 -27.14 -13.76 -4.19
CA ASP A 165 -27.66 -12.88 -3.14
C ASP A 165 -26.65 -11.83 -2.67
N PHE A 166 -25.57 -11.62 -3.43
CA PHE A 166 -24.52 -10.64 -3.15
C PHE A 166 -24.99 -9.19 -3.00
N HIS A 167 -26.20 -8.87 -3.47
CA HIS A 167 -26.78 -7.55 -3.40
C HIS A 167 -27.65 -7.39 -2.13
N THR A 168 -27.00 -7.20 -0.99
CA THR A 168 -27.66 -7.11 0.32
C THR A 168 -28.21 -5.70 0.63
N GLY A 169 -27.69 -4.68 -0.05
CA GLY A 169 -27.94 -3.27 0.28
C GLY A 169 -27.06 -2.73 1.43
N GLY A 170 -26.18 -3.57 1.99
CA GLY A 170 -25.44 -3.30 3.22
C GLY A 170 -26.28 -3.54 4.48
N ASP A 171 -25.64 -3.41 5.64
CA ASP A 171 -26.21 -3.77 6.96
C ASP A 171 -26.84 -2.57 7.70
N GLY A 172 -27.00 -1.44 7.00
CA GLY A 172 -27.59 -0.22 7.52
C GLY A 172 -26.62 0.68 8.28
N PRO A 173 -27.11 1.81 8.82
CA PRO A 173 -26.28 2.83 9.47
C PRO A 173 -25.70 2.33 10.80
N VAL A 174 -24.47 2.76 11.08
CA VAL A 174 -23.73 2.43 12.31
C VAL A 174 -23.10 3.69 12.91
N SER A 175 -22.70 3.60 14.18
CA SER A 175 -21.92 4.63 14.86
C SER A 175 -21.01 3.99 15.90
N GLY A 176 -19.82 4.54 16.09
CA GLY A 176 -18.86 4.08 17.11
C GLY A 176 -17.88 5.19 17.49
N GLU A 177 -16.93 4.87 18.37
CA GLU A 177 -15.79 5.76 18.62
C GLU A 177 -14.94 5.82 17.34
N GLU A 178 -14.66 7.03 16.85
CA GLU A 178 -13.79 7.22 15.70
C GLU A 178 -12.35 7.21 16.17
N VAL A 179 -11.55 6.33 15.58
CA VAL A 179 -10.15 6.18 15.92
C VAL A 179 -9.28 6.16 14.67
N GLU A 180 -8.12 6.80 14.77
CA GLU A 180 -7.04 6.67 13.80
C GLU A 180 -5.99 5.70 14.35
N PHE A 181 -5.62 4.74 13.52
CA PHE A 181 -4.48 3.85 13.76
C PHE A 181 -3.25 4.44 13.10
N ASP A 182 -2.19 4.63 13.86
CA ASP A 182 -0.86 4.97 13.36
C ASP A 182 0.00 3.70 13.37
N VAL A 183 0.35 3.19 12.19
CA VAL A 183 1.13 1.95 12.04
C VAL A 183 2.55 2.28 11.59
N THR A 184 3.54 1.74 12.30
CA THR A 184 4.95 1.76 11.91
C THR A 184 5.40 0.36 11.51
N PHE A 185 5.77 0.17 10.25
CA PHE A 185 6.33 -1.08 9.76
C PHE A 185 7.81 -1.16 10.16
N THR A 186 8.09 -1.90 11.24
CA THR A 186 9.47 -2.14 11.70
C THR A 186 10.24 -2.97 10.66
N LYS A 187 9.52 -3.82 9.93
CA LYS A 187 9.94 -4.43 8.67
C LYS A 187 9.17 -3.75 7.52
N PRO A 188 9.79 -2.83 6.76
CA PRO A 188 9.11 -2.14 5.66
C PRO A 188 8.56 -3.09 4.59
N PHE A 189 7.52 -2.66 3.87
CA PHE A 189 7.16 -3.30 2.60
C PHE A 189 8.05 -2.74 1.49
N THR A 190 8.69 -3.62 0.73
CA THR A 190 9.47 -3.24 -0.46
C THR A 190 8.71 -3.66 -1.71
N LEU A 191 8.06 -2.69 -2.35
CA LEU A 191 7.17 -2.93 -3.47
C LEU A 191 7.75 -2.31 -4.74
N PRO A 192 7.80 -3.03 -5.87
CA PRO A 192 8.05 -2.44 -7.19
C PRO A 192 7.00 -1.37 -7.57
N ALA A 193 7.24 -0.66 -8.67
CA ALA A 193 6.21 0.15 -9.29
C ALA A 193 5.07 -0.76 -9.80
N ASP A 194 3.87 -0.58 -9.27
CA ASP A 194 2.67 -1.34 -9.65
C ASP A 194 1.42 -0.71 -9.02
N HIS A 195 0.28 -1.37 -9.21
CA HIS A 195 -1.00 -1.08 -8.55
C HIS A 195 -1.28 -2.14 -7.48
N TYR A 196 -1.55 -1.68 -6.26
CA TYR A 196 -1.71 -2.53 -5.08
C TYR A 196 -3.01 -2.21 -4.34
N PHE A 197 -3.43 -3.13 -3.48
CA PHE A 197 -4.43 -2.90 -2.46
C PHE A 197 -3.80 -2.92 -1.08
N PHE A 198 -4.26 -2.01 -0.22
CA PHE A 198 -3.96 -1.96 1.20
C PHE A 198 -5.14 -2.58 1.97
N VAL A 199 -4.83 -3.54 2.85
CA VAL A 199 -5.83 -4.31 3.61
C VAL A 199 -5.46 -4.26 5.10
N PRO A 200 -5.99 -3.28 5.87
CA PRO A 200 -5.81 -3.24 7.31
C PRO A 200 -6.87 -4.12 7.99
N GLN A 201 -6.46 -4.95 8.92
CA GLN A 201 -7.34 -5.77 9.75
C GLN A 201 -7.06 -5.48 11.23
N VAL A 202 -8.11 -5.45 12.06
CA VAL A 202 -7.97 -5.13 13.48
C VAL A 202 -8.78 -6.11 14.33
N GLU A 203 -8.12 -6.80 15.24
CA GLU A 203 -8.79 -7.54 16.30
C GLU A 203 -9.03 -6.61 17.50
N LEU A 204 -10.25 -6.66 18.02
CA LEU A 204 -10.68 -5.86 19.18
C LEU A 204 -10.95 -6.78 20.38
N SER A 205 -10.87 -6.21 21.58
CA SER A 205 -11.30 -6.89 22.79
C SER A 205 -12.80 -7.20 22.83
N ASP A 206 -13.60 -6.44 22.07
CA ASP A 206 -15.05 -6.61 21.92
C ASP A 206 -15.51 -5.98 20.60
N GLY A 207 -16.49 -6.62 19.95
CA GLY A 207 -17.07 -6.21 18.67
C GLY A 207 -16.12 -6.24 17.47
N ASN A 208 -16.42 -5.45 16.44
CA ASN A 208 -15.67 -5.42 15.18
C ASN A 208 -15.14 -4.01 14.89
N PHE A 209 -13.95 -3.95 14.31
CA PHE A 209 -13.48 -2.73 13.66
C PHE A 209 -14.20 -2.55 12.32
N LEU A 210 -14.66 -1.33 12.06
CA LEU A 210 -15.26 -0.94 10.78
C LEU A 210 -14.43 0.17 10.13
N TRP A 211 -13.76 -0.10 9.03
CA TRP A 211 -12.96 0.86 8.28
C TRP A 211 -13.88 1.89 7.61
N LEU A 212 -13.62 3.19 7.80
CA LEU A 212 -14.47 4.25 7.30
C LEU A 212 -14.07 4.69 5.89
N SER A 213 -15.09 4.96 5.06
CA SER A 213 -14.88 5.48 3.72
C SER A 213 -14.35 6.91 3.68
N ALA A 214 -13.63 7.23 2.61
CA ALA A 214 -13.20 8.57 2.22
C ALA A 214 -13.91 9.02 0.92
N PRO A 215 -13.88 10.33 0.59
CA PRO A 215 -14.52 10.85 -0.62
C PRO A 215 -14.01 10.19 -1.91
N LYS A 216 -14.95 9.84 -2.80
CA LYS A 216 -14.66 9.40 -4.16
C LYS A 216 -15.31 10.34 -5.20
N PRO A 217 -14.55 10.88 -6.19
CA PRO A 217 -13.09 10.76 -6.34
C PRO A 217 -12.36 11.38 -5.15
N ILE A 218 -11.10 10.99 -4.93
CA ILE A 218 -10.27 11.53 -3.84
C ILE A 218 -10.18 13.06 -3.99
N THR A 219 -10.75 13.81 -3.05
CA THR A 219 -10.70 15.29 -3.02
C THR A 219 -9.79 15.84 -1.93
N GLY A 220 -9.33 15.00 -1.00
CA GLY A 220 -8.39 15.33 0.07
C GLY A 220 -7.06 14.58 -0.08
N GLY A 221 -6.22 14.60 0.96
CA GLY A 221 -4.96 13.84 0.97
C GLY A 221 -4.03 14.21 -0.19
N THR A 222 -3.68 13.24 -1.03
CA THR A 222 -2.84 13.45 -2.22
C THR A 222 -3.61 13.86 -3.47
N GLY A 223 -4.94 13.97 -3.38
CA GLY A 223 -5.81 14.27 -4.52
C GLY A 223 -6.06 13.04 -5.40
N PRO A 224 -6.85 13.20 -6.48
CA PRO A 224 -7.21 12.10 -7.35
C PRO A 224 -6.01 11.64 -8.18
N PHE A 225 -5.90 10.32 -8.40
CA PHE A 225 -4.91 9.75 -9.31
C PHE A 225 -5.58 9.01 -10.46
N THR A 226 -4.86 8.92 -11.59
CA THR A 226 -5.32 8.12 -12.73
C THR A 226 -5.25 6.65 -12.38
N GLY A 227 -6.38 5.96 -12.47
CA GLY A 227 -6.47 4.53 -12.19
C GLY A 227 -7.16 4.17 -10.87
N ASP A 228 -7.58 5.17 -10.08
CA ASP A 228 -8.34 5.01 -8.82
C ASP A 228 -9.50 3.99 -8.96
N LEU A 229 -9.34 2.85 -8.28
CA LEU A 229 -10.33 1.76 -8.22
C LEU A 229 -11.30 2.01 -7.06
N GLN A 230 -12.25 1.12 -6.83
CA GLN A 230 -13.19 1.23 -5.70
C GLN A 230 -12.82 0.21 -4.63
N SER A 231 -13.32 0.41 -3.41
CA SER A 231 -13.08 -0.53 -2.32
C SER A 231 -13.79 -1.87 -2.50
N TRP A 232 -13.13 -2.92 -1.98
CA TRP A 232 -13.55 -4.32 -2.07
C TRP A 232 -13.60 -4.95 -0.67
N THR A 233 -14.37 -6.02 -0.53
CA THR A 233 -14.41 -6.81 0.69
C THR A 233 -14.66 -8.28 0.41
N ARG A 234 -14.22 -9.14 1.33
CA ARG A 234 -14.51 -10.58 1.36
C ARG A 234 -14.55 -11.08 2.80
N ASP A 235 -15.16 -12.24 2.99
CA ASP A 235 -15.01 -13.07 4.17
C ASP A 235 -14.50 -14.46 3.79
N GLU A 236 -14.09 -15.25 4.77
CA GLU A 236 -13.56 -16.62 4.58
C GLU A 236 -14.47 -17.49 3.68
N MET A 237 -15.78 -17.26 3.69
CA MET A 237 -16.74 -18.03 2.88
C MET A 237 -16.71 -17.64 1.39
N LEU A 238 -16.30 -16.42 1.07
CA LEU A 238 -16.16 -15.95 -0.30
C LEU A 238 -14.79 -16.30 -0.91
N ASP A 239 -13.82 -16.66 -0.09
CA ASP A 239 -12.44 -16.92 -0.51
C ASP A 239 -12.30 -17.82 -1.74
N PRO A 240 -11.39 -17.49 -2.68
CA PRO A 240 -10.51 -16.32 -2.72
C PRO A 240 -11.13 -15.12 -3.49
N ASP A 241 -12.46 -15.11 -3.66
CA ASP A 241 -13.15 -14.10 -4.45
C ASP A 241 -13.43 -12.82 -3.65
N TRP A 242 -13.65 -11.72 -4.36
CA TRP A 242 -13.90 -10.40 -3.79
C TRP A 242 -15.17 -9.77 -4.36
N LEU A 243 -15.88 -9.00 -3.55
CA LEU A 243 -17.01 -8.18 -3.97
C LEU A 243 -16.68 -6.70 -3.83
N ARG A 244 -17.17 -5.88 -4.76
CA ARG A 244 -17.10 -4.41 -4.63
C ARG A 244 -18.09 -3.98 -3.57
N VAL A 245 -17.60 -3.26 -2.56
CA VAL A 245 -18.43 -2.76 -1.44
C VAL A 245 -19.62 -1.95 -1.99
N GLY A 246 -19.31 -0.99 -2.86
CA GLY A 246 -20.34 -0.14 -3.45
C GLY A 246 -21.13 -0.85 -4.55
N THR A 247 -20.46 -1.34 -5.59
CA THR A 247 -21.16 -1.83 -6.80
C THR A 247 -21.97 -3.10 -6.57
N ASP A 248 -21.40 -4.07 -5.85
CA ASP A 248 -22.00 -5.40 -5.73
C ASP A 248 -22.87 -5.48 -4.47
N ILE A 249 -22.33 -5.12 -3.30
CA ILE A 249 -23.02 -5.28 -2.01
C ILE A 249 -24.11 -4.22 -1.82
N VAL A 250 -23.74 -2.94 -1.77
CA VAL A 250 -24.72 -1.85 -1.60
C VAL A 250 -25.60 -1.71 -2.84
N GLY A 251 -24.97 -1.80 -4.02
CA GLY A 251 -25.57 -1.72 -5.36
C GLY A 251 -26.59 -0.59 -5.57
N THR A 252 -27.59 -0.84 -6.41
CA THR A 252 -28.64 0.12 -6.76
C THR A 252 -29.90 -0.06 -5.92
N GLY A 253 -30.60 1.02 -5.61
CA GLY A 253 -31.88 1.03 -4.90
C GLY A 253 -32.95 1.80 -5.66
N LEU A 254 -34.19 1.79 -5.15
CA LEU A 254 -35.30 2.56 -5.73
C LEU A 254 -35.01 4.08 -5.76
N ASP A 255 -34.27 4.56 -4.76
CA ASP A 255 -33.78 5.92 -4.60
C ASP A 255 -32.34 6.12 -5.12
N ARG A 256 -31.69 5.04 -5.55
CA ARG A 256 -30.29 5.02 -5.98
C ARG A 256 -30.12 4.31 -7.33
N PRO A 257 -30.29 5.03 -8.47
CA PRO A 257 -30.25 4.42 -9.81
C PRO A 257 -28.85 4.01 -10.27
N VAL A 258 -27.78 4.47 -9.58
CA VAL A 258 -26.39 4.13 -9.86
C VAL A 258 -25.73 3.67 -8.57
N ALA A 259 -25.12 2.49 -8.60
CA ALA A 259 -24.45 1.93 -7.44
C ALA A 259 -23.34 2.87 -6.94
N PRO A 260 -23.10 2.95 -5.62
CA PRO A 260 -21.97 3.70 -5.11
C PRO A 260 -20.66 3.10 -5.55
N THR A 261 -19.64 3.93 -5.49
CA THR A 261 -18.25 3.50 -5.39
C THR A 261 -17.65 4.27 -4.22
N PHE A 262 -16.81 3.60 -3.45
CA PHE A 262 -16.19 4.14 -2.25
C PHE A 262 -14.67 3.99 -2.36
N ASN A 263 -13.97 4.88 -1.68
CA ASN A 263 -12.58 4.68 -1.25
C ASN A 263 -12.63 4.55 0.27
N GLU A 264 -11.59 3.98 0.86
CA GLU A 264 -11.42 3.89 2.31
C GLU A 264 -10.44 4.94 2.82
N SER A 265 -10.56 5.36 4.08
CA SER A 265 -9.75 6.42 4.70
C SER A 265 -8.40 5.87 5.17
N PHE A 266 -7.34 6.13 4.40
CA PHE A 266 -5.97 5.76 4.78
C PHE A 266 -4.89 6.65 4.18
N SER A 267 -3.67 6.49 4.69
CA SER A 267 -2.46 7.06 4.14
C SER A 267 -1.30 6.07 4.21
N LEU A 268 -0.33 6.22 3.30
CA LEU A 268 0.91 5.47 3.28
C LEU A 268 2.09 6.44 3.20
N SER A 269 3.17 6.14 3.91
CA SER A 269 4.41 6.91 3.86
C SER A 269 5.63 6.02 3.78
N GLY A 270 6.66 6.52 3.11
CA GLY A 270 7.87 5.76 2.85
C GLY A 270 8.90 6.53 2.04
N SER A 271 9.73 5.79 1.31
CA SER A 271 10.76 6.36 0.46
C SER A 271 10.93 5.59 -0.85
N VAL A 272 11.18 6.33 -1.93
CA VAL A 272 11.48 5.75 -3.24
C VAL A 272 12.86 5.11 -3.21
N ILE A 273 12.95 3.88 -3.70
CA ILE A 273 14.18 3.12 -3.84
C ILE A 273 14.84 3.50 -5.18
N PRO A 274 16.04 4.10 -5.18
CA PRO A 274 16.71 4.51 -6.42
C PRO A 274 17.04 3.30 -7.30
N GLU A 275 16.79 3.40 -8.61
CA GLU A 275 17.12 2.34 -9.54
C GLU A 275 18.64 2.09 -9.60
N PRO A 276 19.11 0.83 -9.68
CA PRO A 276 20.53 0.50 -9.78
C PRO A 276 21.28 1.19 -10.94
N SER A 277 20.58 1.47 -12.05
CA SER A 277 21.10 2.20 -13.21
C SER A 277 21.54 3.64 -12.87
N THR A 278 20.87 4.28 -11.91
CA THR A 278 21.24 5.62 -11.41
C THR A 278 22.65 5.61 -10.83
N TRP A 279 22.98 4.57 -10.05
CA TRP A 279 24.32 4.38 -9.49
C TRP A 279 25.34 4.04 -10.57
N ALA A 280 24.99 3.15 -11.51
CA ALA A 280 25.87 2.76 -12.60
C ALA A 280 26.23 3.95 -13.51
N MET A 281 25.24 4.74 -13.93
CA MET A 281 25.43 5.92 -14.78
C MET A 281 26.21 7.02 -14.05
N MET A 282 25.98 7.20 -12.74
CA MET A 282 26.76 8.12 -11.92
C MET A 282 28.24 7.70 -11.86
N LEU A 283 28.52 6.42 -11.60
CA LEU A 283 29.88 5.89 -11.57
C LEU A 283 30.57 5.99 -12.94
N ILE A 284 29.86 5.66 -14.02
CA ILE A 284 30.36 5.82 -15.40
C ILE A 284 30.65 7.29 -15.71
N GLY A 285 29.75 8.20 -15.32
CA GLY A 285 29.92 9.65 -15.49
C GLY A 285 31.17 10.17 -14.78
N PHE A 286 31.36 9.81 -13.50
CA PHE A 286 32.55 10.19 -12.74
C PHE A 286 33.83 9.56 -13.30
N ALA A 287 33.80 8.28 -13.70
CA ALA A 287 34.93 7.63 -14.35
C ALA A 287 35.31 8.34 -15.67
N GLY A 288 34.30 8.74 -16.47
CA GLY A 288 34.50 9.50 -17.71
C GLY A 288 35.13 10.87 -17.48
N LEU A 289 34.65 11.63 -16.49
CA LEU A 289 35.21 12.93 -16.12
C LEU A 289 36.64 12.82 -15.58
N GLY A 290 36.90 11.83 -14.70
CA GLY A 290 38.23 11.56 -14.17
C GLY A 290 39.23 11.22 -15.28
N PHE A 291 38.81 10.39 -16.24
CA PHE A 291 39.62 10.05 -17.41
C PHE A 291 39.91 11.25 -18.32
N ALA A 292 38.91 12.09 -18.58
CA ALA A 292 39.08 13.30 -19.39
C ALA A 292 40.05 14.31 -18.72
N GLY A 293 39.93 14.51 -17.40
CA GLY A 293 40.84 15.32 -16.60
C GLY A 293 42.28 14.80 -16.65
N TYR A 294 42.47 13.49 -16.46
CA TYR A 294 43.78 12.83 -16.55
C TYR A 294 44.45 13.05 -17.92
N ARG A 295 43.69 12.91 -19.01
CA ARG A 295 44.21 13.13 -20.38
C ARG A 295 44.63 14.59 -20.60
N ARG A 296 43.90 15.56 -20.06
CA ARG A 296 44.22 16.99 -20.19
C ARG A 296 45.50 17.36 -19.42
N ALA A 297 45.67 16.85 -18.20
CA ALA A 297 46.86 17.09 -17.38
C ALA A 297 48.15 16.55 -18.06
N ARG A 298 48.10 15.36 -18.67
CA ARG A 298 49.26 14.82 -19.42
C ARG A 298 49.68 15.67 -20.61
N LYS A 299 48.72 16.29 -21.31
CA LYS A 299 49.03 17.21 -22.42
C LYS A 299 49.66 18.52 -21.95
N ALA A 300 49.23 19.05 -20.80
CA ALA A 300 49.82 20.27 -20.22
C ALA A 300 51.24 20.05 -19.67
N GLY A 301 51.50 18.89 -19.06
CA GLY A 301 52.85 18.53 -18.59
C GLY A 301 53.86 18.29 -19.71
N ALA A 302 53.40 17.84 -20.89
CA ALA A 302 54.25 17.67 -22.07
C ALA A 302 54.59 18.99 -22.79
N ALA A 303 53.84 20.07 -22.54
CA ALA A 303 54.09 21.39 -23.12
C ALA A 303 54.96 22.30 -22.24
N SER A 304 55.31 21.85 -21.04
CA SER A 304 56.11 22.59 -20.05
C SER A 304 57.54 22.03 -19.90
N ALA A 305 57.95 21.16 -20.83
CA ALA A 305 59.26 20.50 -20.87
C ALA A 305 60.04 20.92 -22.12
#